data_AF-A0A7Y4XL08-F1
#
_entry.id   AF-A0A7Y4XL08-F1
#
_cell.length_a   1.000
_cell.length_b   1.000
_cell.length_c   1.000
_cell.angle_alpha   90.00
_cell.angle_beta   90.00
_cell.angle_gamma   90.00
#
_symmetry.space_group_name_H-M   'P 1'
#
loop_
_entity.id
_entity.type
_entity.pdbx_description
1 polymer ?
#
loop_
_entity_poly.entity_id
_entity_poly.type
_entity_poly.pdbx_seq_one_letter_code
_entity_poly.pdbx_strand_id
1 'polypeptide(L)'
;MTLRIMSLCTLLAMSAALAQTPSRDSPIVPDTIPEEMQTLVVGTRFATRSTTEATAKDRFKNLRIATSTFNETDRCVDQRALELAQDYFETLGRSLSKAGHYYFVPDEEIKNAALMCEKLRGPPQAWVATKTEVIAYGKRVPTTDAAALELSLR
;
A
#
# COMPACT_ATOMS: atom_id res chain seq x y z
N MET A 1 -50.85 -37.76 -59.22
CA MET A 1 -51.78 -37.32 -58.16
C MET A 1 -51.70 -38.30 -57.02
N THR A 2 -51.19 -37.86 -55.87
CA THR A 2 -51.58 -38.20 -54.47
C THR A 2 -50.39 -37.91 -53.56
N LEU A 3 -50.50 -36.88 -52.72
CA LEU A 3 -49.69 -36.77 -51.51
C LEU A 3 -50.62 -36.55 -50.31
N ARG A 4 -50.34 -37.32 -49.26
CA ARG A 4 -51.14 -37.50 -48.04
C ARG A 4 -50.81 -36.44 -46.99
N ILE A 5 -51.87 -35.95 -46.36
CA ILE A 5 -52.18 -35.78 -44.91
C ILE A 5 -51.03 -35.55 -43.90
N MET A 6 -51.37 -34.73 -42.88
CA MET A 6 -50.90 -34.71 -41.48
C MET A 6 -49.76 -33.71 -41.17
N SER A 7 -49.74 -32.95 -40.08
CA SER A 7 -50.62 -32.80 -38.91
C SER A 7 -50.09 -31.64 -38.05
N LEU A 8 -50.87 -31.32 -37.02
CA LEU A 8 -50.45 -30.84 -35.69
C LEU A 8 -50.24 -29.32 -35.48
N CYS A 9 -51.31 -28.69 -34.98
CA CYS A 9 -51.26 -27.55 -34.06
C CYS A 9 -50.41 -27.90 -32.83
N THR A 10 -49.43 -27.06 -32.51
CA THR A 10 -48.78 -27.03 -31.21
C THR A 10 -49.05 -25.70 -30.52
N LEU A 11 -49.91 -25.76 -29.51
CA LEU A 11 -50.19 -24.72 -28.53
C LEU A 11 -48.92 -24.46 -27.71
N LEU A 12 -48.40 -23.23 -27.70
CA LEU A 12 -47.36 -22.84 -26.77
C LEU A 12 -47.94 -22.70 -25.35
N ALA A 13 -47.51 -23.59 -24.46
CA ALA A 13 -47.75 -23.53 -23.05
C ALA A 13 -46.98 -22.35 -22.42
N MET A 14 -47.71 -21.44 -21.75
CA MET A 14 -47.11 -20.42 -20.89
C MET A 14 -46.58 -21.11 -19.62
N SER A 15 -45.27 -21.12 -19.45
CA SER A 15 -44.65 -21.54 -18.20
C SER A 15 -44.82 -20.45 -17.14
N ALA A 16 -45.43 -20.83 -16.02
CA ALA A 16 -45.62 -19.99 -14.85
C ALA A 16 -44.26 -19.48 -14.33
N ALA A 17 -44.19 -18.16 -14.11
CA ALA A 17 -43.07 -17.49 -13.48
C ALA A 17 -42.86 -18.03 -12.06
N LEU A 18 -41.68 -18.60 -11.79
CA LEU A 18 -41.22 -18.82 -10.43
C LEU A 18 -40.98 -17.46 -9.80
N ALA A 19 -41.88 -17.07 -8.90
CA ALA A 19 -41.70 -15.95 -7.99
C ALA A 19 -40.50 -16.24 -7.09
N GLN A 20 -39.32 -15.74 -7.47
CA GLN A 20 -38.17 -15.66 -6.58
C GLN A 20 -38.39 -14.47 -5.66
N THR A 21 -38.73 -14.74 -4.40
CA THR A 21 -38.65 -13.77 -3.31
C THR A 21 -37.18 -13.40 -3.09
N PRO A 22 -36.76 -12.12 -3.25
CA PRO A 22 -35.48 -11.70 -2.69
C PRO A 22 -35.69 -11.57 -1.18
N SER A 23 -35.28 -12.59 -0.44
CA SER A 23 -35.06 -12.49 1.00
C SER A 23 -33.71 -11.84 1.28
N ARG A 24 -33.73 -11.03 2.34
CA ARG A 24 -32.61 -10.34 3.01
C ARG A 24 -32.19 -9.02 2.38
N ASP A 25 -32.93 -7.98 2.76
CA ASP A 25 -32.32 -6.77 3.34
C ASP A 25 -31.26 -7.18 4.37
N SER A 26 -30.01 -7.25 3.92
CA SER A 26 -28.89 -6.88 4.77
C SER A 26 -28.52 -5.47 4.34
N PRO A 27 -28.45 -4.49 5.26
CA PRO A 27 -27.78 -3.25 4.93
C PRO A 27 -26.33 -3.64 4.60
N ILE A 28 -25.95 -3.51 3.33
CA ILE A 28 -24.54 -3.35 2.98
C ILE A 28 -24.17 -2.06 3.67
N VAL A 29 -23.61 -2.13 4.87
CA VAL A 29 -22.87 -1.02 5.43
C VAL A 29 -21.64 -0.92 4.54
N PRO A 30 -21.51 0.08 3.65
CA PRO A 30 -20.21 0.35 3.09
C PRO A 30 -19.50 1.08 4.21
N ASP A 31 -18.85 0.34 5.11
CA ASP A 31 -17.88 0.90 6.07
C ASP A 31 -16.58 1.32 5.33
N THR A 32 -16.76 1.69 4.06
CA THR A 32 -15.77 2.10 3.08
C THR A 32 -15.85 3.60 3.06
N ILE A 33 -14.98 4.22 3.85
CA ILE A 33 -14.79 5.66 3.87
C ILE A 33 -14.41 6.08 2.44
N PRO A 34 -15.07 7.12 1.87
CA PRO A 34 -14.77 7.57 0.52
C PRO A 34 -13.29 7.89 0.36
N GLU A 35 -12.73 7.67 -0.85
CA GLU A 35 -11.30 7.83 -1.09
C GLU A 35 -10.83 9.28 -0.85
N GLU A 36 -11.69 10.25 -1.16
CA GLU A 36 -11.49 11.67 -0.90
C GLU A 36 -11.43 12.03 0.59
N MET A 37 -11.89 11.14 1.46
CA MET A 37 -11.82 11.26 2.92
C MET A 37 -10.68 10.42 3.51
N GLN A 38 -9.82 9.85 2.66
CA GLN A 38 -8.65 9.11 3.08
C GLN A 38 -7.36 9.85 2.73
N THR A 39 -6.41 9.80 3.64
CA THR A 39 -5.05 10.31 3.44
C THR A 39 -4.08 9.15 3.39
N LEU A 40 -3.18 9.17 2.41
CA LEU A 40 -2.03 8.28 2.37
C LEU A 40 -0.99 8.80 3.37
N VAL A 41 -0.69 7.97 4.38
CA VAL A 41 0.40 8.22 5.32
C VAL A 41 1.55 7.31 4.97
N VAL A 42 2.75 7.90 4.84
CA VAL A 42 4.00 7.21 4.54
C VAL A 42 5.03 7.54 5.60
N GLY A 43 5.82 6.55 6.01
CA GLY A 43 6.97 6.74 6.88
C GLY A 43 8.10 5.78 6.55
N THR A 44 9.32 6.17 6.88
CA THR A 44 10.56 5.45 6.58
C THR A 44 11.29 5.07 7.86
N ARG A 45 11.98 3.92 7.82
CA ARG A 45 12.81 3.40 8.91
C ARG A 45 14.11 2.87 8.33
N PHE A 46 15.23 3.23 8.97
CA PHE A 46 16.56 2.76 8.58
C PHE A 46 16.86 1.50 9.38
N ALA A 47 16.67 0.34 8.74
CA ALA A 47 16.79 -0.96 9.38
C ALA A 47 18.18 -1.56 9.15
N THR A 48 18.62 -2.41 10.08
CA THR A 48 19.84 -3.20 9.90
C THR A 48 19.64 -4.13 8.71
N ARG A 49 20.59 -4.16 7.78
CA ARG A 49 20.64 -5.14 6.68
C ARG A 49 20.71 -6.55 7.28
N SER A 50 19.80 -7.42 6.89
CA SER A 50 19.81 -8.83 7.32
C SER A 50 20.12 -9.75 6.15
N THR A 51 20.88 -10.81 6.42
CA THR A 51 21.09 -11.92 5.49
C THR A 51 20.09 -13.06 5.69
N THR A 52 19.21 -12.96 6.69
CA THR A 52 18.13 -13.93 6.95
C THR A 52 16.84 -13.50 6.27
N GLU A 53 15.96 -14.46 5.97
CA GLU A 53 14.62 -14.26 5.37
C GLU A 53 13.60 -13.56 6.33
N ALA A 54 14.00 -12.48 7.00
CA ALA A 54 13.12 -11.68 7.83
C ALA A 54 12.25 -10.76 6.95
N THR A 55 10.96 -10.67 7.25
CA THR A 55 10.02 -9.86 6.46
C THR A 55 10.30 -8.36 6.61
N ALA A 56 9.88 -7.56 5.62
CA ALA A 56 9.97 -6.09 5.68
C ALA A 56 9.30 -5.53 6.95
N LYS A 57 8.17 -6.11 7.37
CA LYS A 57 7.43 -5.74 8.57
C LYS A 57 8.24 -5.95 9.86
N ASP A 58 8.91 -7.09 9.99
CA ASP A 58 9.70 -7.40 11.18
C ASP A 58 10.92 -6.48 11.28
N ARG A 59 11.52 -6.18 10.13
CA ARG A 59 12.69 -5.31 10.04
C ARG A 59 12.34 -3.84 10.22
N PHE A 60 11.16 -3.40 9.80
CA PHE A 60 10.67 -2.03 10.02
C PHE A 60 10.59 -1.67 11.51
N LYS A 61 10.36 -2.66 12.39
CA LYS A 61 10.36 -2.47 13.85
C LYS A 61 11.78 -2.40 14.45
N ASN A 62 12.79 -2.88 13.73
CA ASN A 62 14.16 -3.02 14.19
C ASN A 62 15.04 -1.93 13.56
N LEU A 63 14.95 -0.73 14.12
CA LEU A 63 15.78 0.41 13.74
C LEU A 63 17.27 0.13 13.99
N ARG A 64 18.10 0.48 13.01
CA ARG A 64 19.56 0.50 13.18
C ARG A 64 20.01 1.71 13.99
N ILE A 65 19.43 2.86 13.67
CA ILE A 65 19.66 4.16 14.32
C ILE A 65 18.29 4.84 14.48
N ALA A 66 18.06 5.46 15.63
CA ALA A 66 16.83 6.21 15.87
C ALA A 66 16.79 7.48 15.01
N THR A 67 15.62 7.83 14.48
CA THR A 67 15.38 9.06 13.70
C THR A 67 15.76 10.32 14.50
N SER A 68 15.60 10.29 15.82
CA SER A 68 16.00 11.37 16.72
C SER A 68 17.51 11.66 16.73
N THR A 69 18.34 10.69 16.37
CA THR A 69 19.81 10.84 16.33
C THR A 69 20.33 11.17 14.94
N PHE A 70 19.46 11.38 13.94
CA PHE A 70 19.86 11.70 12.57
C PHE A 70 20.57 13.06 12.49
N ASN A 71 21.71 13.06 11.80
CA ASN A 71 22.40 14.28 11.40
C ASN A 71 21.70 14.89 10.18
N GLU A 72 22.17 16.05 9.71
CA GLU A 72 21.52 16.72 8.59
C GLU A 72 21.59 15.92 7.28
N THR A 73 22.68 15.17 7.05
CA THR A 73 22.82 14.29 5.88
C THR A 73 21.83 13.14 5.94
N ASP A 74 21.67 12.50 7.12
CA ASP A 74 20.71 11.42 7.31
C ASP A 74 19.29 11.91 7.05
N ARG A 75 18.93 13.11 7.52
CA ARG A 75 17.62 13.74 7.25
C ARG A 75 17.40 14.00 5.77
N CYS A 76 18.45 14.41 5.05
CA CYS A 76 18.39 14.59 3.59
C CYS A 76 18.16 13.26 2.87
N VAL A 77 18.84 12.18 3.29
CA VAL A 77 18.65 10.84 2.74
C VAL A 77 17.25 10.29 3.07
N ASP A 78 16.80 10.47 4.30
CA ASP A 78 15.48 10.04 4.77
C ASP A 78 14.35 10.77 4.03
N GLN A 79 14.48 12.09 3.83
CA GLN A 79 13.55 12.86 3.03
C GLN A 79 13.46 12.34 1.59
N ARG A 80 14.61 12.03 0.97
CA ARG A 80 14.61 11.48 -0.38
C ARG A 80 14.01 10.07 -0.44
N ALA A 81 14.25 9.26 0.58
CA ALA A 81 13.63 7.94 0.71
C ALA A 81 12.10 8.04 0.88
N LEU A 82 11.63 9.02 1.65
CA LEU A 82 10.22 9.28 1.88
C LEU A 82 9.51 9.67 0.58
N GLU A 83 10.11 10.55 -0.22
CA GLU A 83 9.58 10.95 -1.55
C GLU A 83 9.45 9.74 -2.48
N LEU A 84 10.50 8.92 -2.61
CA LEU A 84 10.46 7.71 -3.42
C LEU A 84 9.38 6.72 -2.96
N ALA A 85 9.21 6.60 -1.64
CA ALA A 85 8.17 5.76 -1.07
C ALA A 85 6.76 6.34 -1.31
N GLN A 86 6.59 7.66 -1.22
CA GLN A 86 5.34 8.35 -1.54
C GLN A 86 4.94 8.07 -2.99
N ASP A 87 5.84 8.30 -3.94
CA ASP A 87 5.61 8.00 -5.36
C ASP A 87 5.18 6.53 -5.55
N TYR A 88 5.91 5.59 -4.93
CA TYR A 88 5.57 4.18 -4.98
C TYR A 88 4.15 3.89 -4.44
N PHE A 89 3.82 4.41 -3.26
CA PHE A 89 2.53 4.15 -2.61
C PHE A 89 1.35 4.86 -3.30
N GLU A 90 1.58 6.01 -3.93
CA GLU A 90 0.59 6.66 -4.77
C GLU A 90 0.22 5.77 -5.96
N THR A 91 1.20 5.12 -6.62
CA THR A 91 0.92 4.20 -7.74
C THR A 91 0.17 2.94 -7.33
N LEU A 92 0.35 2.46 -6.09
CA LEU A 92 -0.41 1.33 -5.54
C LEU A 92 -1.89 1.66 -5.33
N GLY A 93 -2.25 2.94 -5.18
CA GLY A 93 -3.63 3.41 -5.09
C GLY A 93 -4.43 2.76 -3.97
N ARG A 94 -5.64 2.28 -4.30
CA ARG A 94 -6.60 1.66 -3.36
C ARG A 94 -6.12 0.32 -2.76
N SER A 95 -5.04 -0.27 -3.27
CA SER A 95 -4.52 -1.54 -2.77
C SER A 95 -3.90 -1.44 -1.37
N LEU A 96 -3.60 -0.22 -0.91
CA LEU A 96 -3.18 0.08 0.45
C LEU A 96 -4.34 -0.02 1.44
N SER A 97 -4.76 -1.26 1.70
CA SER A 97 -5.82 -1.60 2.65
C SER A 97 -5.55 -1.05 4.06
N LYS A 98 -6.53 -1.17 4.97
CA LYS A 98 -6.39 -0.82 6.41
C LYS A 98 -5.17 -1.48 7.09
N ALA A 99 -4.57 -2.54 6.55
CA ALA A 99 -3.36 -3.15 7.12
C ALA A 99 -2.07 -2.35 6.83
N GLY A 100 -2.06 -1.56 5.75
CA GLY A 100 -0.87 -0.93 5.20
C GLY A 100 0.07 -1.91 4.50
N HIS A 101 1.10 -1.38 3.86
CA HIS A 101 2.07 -2.13 3.08
C HIS A 101 3.50 -1.72 3.45
N TYR A 102 4.42 -2.68 3.37
CA TYR A 102 5.84 -2.46 3.62
C TYR A 102 6.61 -2.60 2.32
N TYR A 103 7.54 -1.68 2.09
CA TYR A 103 8.30 -1.58 0.86
C TYR A 103 9.78 -1.39 1.20
N PHE A 104 10.67 -2.14 0.54
CA PHE A 104 12.09 -1.86 0.57
C PHE A 104 12.39 -0.78 -0.46
N VAL A 105 12.85 0.39 -0.02
CA VAL A 105 13.24 1.45 -0.95
C VAL A 105 14.50 1.00 -1.68
N PRO A 106 14.61 1.15 -3.02
CA PRO A 106 15.70 0.57 -3.78
C PRO A 106 17.06 1.13 -3.37
N ASP A 107 18.01 0.24 -3.11
CA ASP A 107 19.34 0.61 -2.62
C ASP A 107 20.07 1.61 -3.52
N GLU A 108 19.94 1.46 -4.84
CA GLU A 108 20.60 2.35 -5.81
C GLU A 108 20.08 3.79 -5.70
N GLU A 109 18.77 3.96 -5.48
CA GLU A 109 18.17 5.28 -5.29
C GLU A 109 18.65 5.92 -3.97
N ILE A 110 18.70 5.14 -2.89
CA ILE A 110 19.20 5.64 -1.60
C ILE A 110 20.70 5.96 -1.67
N LYS A 111 21.48 5.15 -2.38
CA LYS A 111 22.91 5.40 -2.60
C LYS A 111 23.13 6.69 -3.38
N ASN A 112 22.34 6.94 -4.42
CA ASN A 112 22.39 8.20 -5.15
C ASN A 112 22.03 9.39 -4.25
N ALA A 113 20.98 9.25 -3.43
CA ALA A 113 20.60 10.27 -2.45
C ALA A 113 21.72 10.56 -1.45
N ALA A 114 22.32 9.52 -0.86
CA ALA A 114 23.43 9.64 0.07
C ALA A 114 24.63 10.37 -0.53
N LEU A 115 25.02 10.00 -1.76
CA LEU A 115 26.12 10.67 -2.46
C LEU A 115 25.84 12.16 -2.75
N MET A 116 24.60 12.52 -3.05
CA MET A 116 24.22 13.92 -3.27
C MET A 116 24.19 14.71 -1.96
N CYS A 117 23.58 14.17 -0.91
CA CYS A 117 23.50 14.80 0.40
C CYS A 117 24.89 14.96 1.05
N GLU A 118 25.77 13.96 0.89
CA GLU A 118 27.12 13.96 1.45
C GLU A 118 27.98 15.10 0.89
N LYS A 119 27.88 15.37 -0.41
CA LYS A 119 28.61 16.48 -1.06
C LYS A 119 28.30 17.85 -0.44
N LEU A 120 27.12 18.00 0.17
CA LEU A 120 26.66 19.28 0.74
C LEU A 120 26.88 19.37 2.25
N ARG A 121 26.86 18.24 2.96
CA ARG A 121 26.71 18.21 4.44
C ARG A 121 27.66 17.25 5.16
N GLY A 122 28.52 16.51 4.44
CA GLY A 122 29.39 15.47 4.99
C GLY A 122 28.69 14.10 5.09
N PRO A 123 29.38 13.05 5.56
CA PRO A 123 28.92 11.67 5.43
C PRO A 123 27.67 11.37 6.28
N PRO A 124 26.75 10.51 5.80
CA PRO A 124 25.67 9.99 6.63
C PRO A 124 26.22 9.02 7.67
N GLN A 125 25.58 8.97 8.85
CA GLN A 125 25.88 7.98 9.88
C GLN A 125 24.83 6.86 9.91
N ALA A 126 23.59 7.16 9.52
CA ALA A 126 22.44 6.27 9.58
C ALA A 126 22.31 5.43 8.33
N TRP A 127 22.69 5.94 7.16
CA TRP A 127 22.77 5.11 5.96
C TRP A 127 24.22 4.68 5.69
N VAL A 128 24.44 3.37 5.72
CA VAL A 128 25.71 2.72 5.33
C VAL A 128 25.35 1.57 4.41
N ALA A 129 25.79 1.62 3.16
CA ALA A 129 25.37 0.70 2.09
C ALA A 129 25.44 -0.78 2.45
N THR A 130 26.43 -1.21 3.24
CA THR A 130 26.60 -2.63 3.62
C THR A 130 25.84 -3.03 4.88
N LYS A 131 25.32 -2.07 5.65
CA LYS A 131 24.73 -2.29 6.99
C LYS A 131 23.27 -1.87 7.10
N THR A 132 22.78 -1.09 6.14
CA THR A 132 21.49 -0.40 6.25
C THR A 132 20.66 -0.66 5.02
N GLU A 133 19.37 -0.88 5.24
CA GLU A 133 18.34 -0.77 4.22
C GLU A 133 17.27 0.19 4.70
N VAL A 134 16.61 0.85 3.76
CA VAL A 134 15.50 1.75 4.08
C VAL A 134 14.20 1.03 3.77
N ILE A 135 13.36 0.92 4.79
CA ILE A 135 12.05 0.29 4.67
C ILE A 135 11.01 1.39 4.85
N ALA A 136 10.08 1.48 3.92
CA ALA A 136 8.94 2.36 4.00
C ALA A 136 7.67 1.59 4.40
N TYR A 137 6.79 2.27 5.11
CA TYR A 137 5.43 1.82 5.40
C TYR A 137 4.45 2.83 4.83
N GLY A 138 3.46 2.35 4.10
CA GLY A 138 2.39 3.16 3.51
C GLY A 138 1.03 2.62 3.90
N LYS A 139 0.09 3.50 4.27
CA LYS A 139 -1.29 3.12 4.58
C LYS A 139 -2.25 4.27 4.29
N ARG A 140 -3.41 3.95 3.70
CA ARG A 140 -4.52 4.90 3.63
C ARG A 140 -5.37 4.79 4.89
N VAL A 141 -5.59 5.93 5.52
CA VAL A 141 -6.41 6.08 6.74
C VAL A 141 -7.40 7.20 6.56
N PRO A 142 -8.48 7.26 7.36
CA PRO A 142 -9.33 8.44 7.40
C PRO A 142 -8.46 9.68 7.68
N THR A 143 -8.74 10.78 6.99
CA THR A 143 -7.94 12.02 7.12
C THR A 143 -7.81 12.48 8.58
N THR A 144 -8.82 12.23 9.41
CA THR A 144 -8.82 12.53 10.86
C THR A 144 -7.75 11.78 11.64
N ASP A 145 -7.33 10.61 11.16
CA ASP A 145 -6.40 9.71 11.84
C ASP A 145 -4.97 9.84 11.32
N ALA A 146 -4.78 10.60 10.23
CA ALA A 146 -3.51 10.71 9.52
C ALA A 146 -2.37 11.19 10.43
N ALA A 147 -2.60 12.27 11.18
CA ALA A 147 -1.60 12.84 12.08
C ALA A 147 -1.14 11.88 13.19
N ALA A 148 -2.08 11.09 13.74
CA ALA A 148 -1.75 10.10 14.77
C ALA A 148 -0.89 8.97 14.19
N LEU A 149 -1.20 8.51 12.97
CA LEU A 149 -0.39 7.51 12.29
C LEU A 149 0.99 8.06 11.94
N GLU A 150 1.09 9.27 11.39
CA GLU A 150 2.37 9.94 11.09
C GLU A 150 3.29 10.01 12.31
N LEU A 151 2.74 10.40 13.46
CA LEU A 151 3.49 10.45 14.73
C LEU A 151 4.00 9.07 15.14
N SER A 152 3.21 8.01 14.96
CA SER A 152 3.63 6.64 15.31
C SER A 152 4.73 6.08 14.40
N LEU A 153 4.88 6.62 13.20
CA LEU A 153 5.88 6.19 12.22
C LEU A 153 7.22 6.93 12.38
N ARG A 154 7.27 8.02 13.15
CA ARG A 154 8.48 8.83 13.39
C ARG A 154 9.32 8.29 14.53
#